data_AF-A0A0E3X8P5-F1
#
_entry.id   AF-A0A0E3X8P5-F1
#
_cell.length_a   1.000
_cell.length_b   1.000
_cell.length_c   1.000
_cell.angle_alpha   90.00
_cell.angle_beta   90.00
_cell.angle_gamma   90.00
#
_symmetry.space_group_name_H-M   'P 1'
#
loop_
_entity.id
_entity.type
_entity.pdbx_description
1 polymer ?
#
loop_
_entity_poly.entity_id
_entity_poly.type
_entity_poly.pdbx_seq_one_letter_code
_entity_poly.pdbx_strand_id
1 'polypeptide(L)'
;GAINQIFLQNNVMDKCNDKRERGERDWDCPTEKDVCIPDRRYQLCMMEITNLVDNTNTHFHSDIIFRKSYFERRLIYDVGAEGDLLLKKYNNVYSEDLCKDIKWSLQDFGDIIMGTDMEGIGYSLVVENNLRSIFGTGTSAELDRKKWWNDHKKDIWKAMILSVKEKNRYSAWNCKEDVQINVEPQIYRWIREWGRDYMSEFREQRRKLNEKCEDKLYYSTMLICTLPPCNNACKSYDEWITGKKKQWDVLSTKFSSVKKAQKIETENIATAYDILKQELNGFNEVTFENEINKRDKLYNYFCVCI
;
A
#
# COMPACT_ATOMS: atom_id res chain seq x y z
N GLY A 1 8.37 6.00 21.68
CA GLY A 1 7.44 6.82 22.47
C GLY A 1 6.45 5.93 23.20
N ALA A 2 6.12 6.22 24.45
CA ALA A 2 5.07 5.52 25.18
C ALA A 2 3.74 5.74 24.44
N ILE A 3 3.26 4.71 23.75
CA ILE A 3 1.93 4.70 23.16
C ILE A 3 0.95 4.89 24.31
N ASN A 4 0.13 5.93 24.21
CA ASN A 4 -0.77 6.37 25.25
C ASN A 4 -1.71 5.19 25.59
N GLN A 5 -1.52 4.53 26.74
CA GLN A 5 -2.35 3.41 27.20
C GLN A 5 -3.85 3.75 27.19
N ILE A 6 -4.17 5.05 27.23
CA ILE A 6 -5.52 5.62 27.10
C ILE A 6 -6.16 5.29 25.73
N PHE A 7 -5.39 5.29 24.63
CA PHE A 7 -5.95 4.92 23.32
C PHE A 7 -6.43 3.47 23.36
N LEU A 8 -5.61 2.54 23.85
CA LEU A 8 -5.95 1.10 23.94
C LEU A 8 -7.22 0.77 24.76
N GLN A 9 -7.74 1.69 25.57
CA GLN A 9 -8.85 1.45 26.49
C GLN A 9 -10.25 1.75 25.90
N ASN A 10 -10.38 2.52 24.81
CA ASN A 10 -11.69 2.89 24.21
C ASN A 10 -11.63 2.95 22.67
N ASN A 11 -11.31 1.84 22.00
CA ASN A 11 -11.08 1.79 20.54
C ASN A 11 -12.22 1.17 19.74
N VAL A 12 -13.36 1.86 19.65
CA VAL A 12 -14.41 1.47 18.70
C VAL A 12 -14.14 2.19 17.37
N MET A 13 -14.03 1.42 16.30
CA MET A 13 -14.06 1.99 14.95
C MET A 13 -15.52 2.11 14.50
N ASP A 14 -16.00 3.33 14.30
CA ASP A 14 -17.41 3.59 13.98
C ASP A 14 -17.78 3.21 12.54
N LYS A 15 -16.87 3.44 11.58
CA LYS A 15 -17.10 3.19 10.16
C LYS A 15 -15.81 3.09 9.36
N CYS A 16 -15.88 2.37 8.23
CA CYS A 16 -14.91 2.50 7.14
C CYS A 16 -15.31 3.68 6.24
N ASN A 17 -14.47 4.72 6.19
CA ASN A 17 -14.71 5.92 5.39
C ASN A 17 -14.50 5.65 3.89
N ASP A 18 -15.05 6.55 3.05
CA ASP A 18 -14.70 6.59 1.63
C ASP A 18 -13.18 6.76 1.43
N LYS A 19 -12.66 6.13 0.38
CA LYS A 19 -11.24 6.15 0.05
C LYS A 19 -10.85 7.52 -0.49
N ARG A 20 -9.67 7.98 -0.10
CA ARG A 20 -9.09 9.20 -0.67
C ARG A 20 -8.71 8.96 -2.12
N GLU A 21 -8.64 10.03 -2.88
CA GLU A 21 -8.18 9.95 -4.27
C GLU A 21 -6.71 9.52 -4.32
N ARG A 22 -6.33 8.84 -5.41
CA ARG A 22 -4.95 8.40 -5.60
C ARG A 22 -4.03 9.62 -5.69
N GLY A 23 -3.02 9.69 -4.82
CA GLY A 23 -2.10 10.82 -4.75
C GLY A 23 -2.58 12.00 -3.90
N GLU A 24 -3.76 11.93 -3.28
CA GLU A 24 -4.23 12.96 -2.33
C GLU A 24 -3.33 13.01 -1.08
N ARG A 25 -2.91 11.84 -0.60
CA ARG A 25 -1.84 11.68 0.39
C ARG A 25 -0.76 10.80 -0.19
N ASP A 26 0.47 11.28 -0.06
CA ASP A 26 1.64 10.51 -0.46
C ASP A 26 1.95 9.41 0.56
N TRP A 27 2.83 8.48 0.18
CA TRP A 27 3.39 7.48 1.06
C TRP A 27 4.03 8.13 2.29
N ASP A 28 3.59 7.70 3.46
CA ASP A 28 4.09 8.18 4.73
C ASP A 28 5.31 7.37 5.15
N CYS A 29 6.40 8.03 5.53
CA CYS A 29 7.61 7.38 6.05
C CYS A 29 7.87 7.89 7.47
N PRO A 30 7.17 7.35 8.49
CA PRO A 30 7.30 7.80 9.87
C PRO A 30 8.74 7.63 10.36
N THR A 31 9.29 8.61 11.08
CA THR A 31 10.68 8.58 11.58
C THR A 31 10.95 7.43 12.55
N GLU A 32 9.93 6.95 13.25
CA GLU A 32 10.00 5.84 14.21
C GLU A 32 9.91 4.46 13.53
N LYS A 33 9.75 4.42 12.20
CA LYS A 33 9.56 3.20 11.40
C LYS A 33 10.62 3.11 10.32
N ASP A 34 11.05 1.89 10.02
CA ASP A 34 12.00 1.60 8.95
C ASP A 34 11.29 1.27 7.62
N VAL A 35 10.08 1.81 7.41
CA VAL A 35 9.24 1.52 6.24
C VAL A 35 8.38 2.73 5.87
N CYS A 36 8.00 2.83 4.59
CA CYS A 36 6.96 3.75 4.14
C CYS A 36 5.64 3.02 3.91
N ILE A 37 4.53 3.63 4.30
CA ILE A 37 3.20 3.03 4.33
C ILE A 37 2.31 3.73 3.29
N PRO A 38 1.62 2.97 2.41
CA PRO A 38 0.70 3.57 1.45
C PRO A 38 -0.57 4.04 2.15
N ASP A 39 -1.15 5.13 1.66
CA ASP A 39 -2.40 5.66 2.21
C ASP A 39 -3.55 4.64 2.11
N ARG A 40 -3.55 3.79 1.08
CA ARG A 40 -4.47 2.66 0.94
C ARG A 40 -4.41 1.73 2.15
N ARG A 41 -3.21 1.40 2.67
CA ARG A 41 -3.05 0.56 3.87
C ARG A 41 -3.60 1.25 5.11
N TYR A 42 -3.36 2.55 5.29
CA TYR A 42 -3.97 3.31 6.39
C TYR A 42 -5.50 3.34 6.32
N GLN A 43 -6.06 3.29 5.13
CA GLN A 43 -7.51 3.28 4.90
C GLN A 43 -8.11 1.88 4.83
N LEU A 44 -7.34 0.81 5.02
CA LEU A 44 -7.84 -0.57 4.95
C LEU A 44 -9.02 -0.75 5.90
N CYS A 45 -10.15 -1.22 5.40
CA CYS A 45 -11.36 -1.41 6.21
C CYS A 45 -11.15 -2.56 7.19
N MET A 46 -11.08 -2.25 8.48
CA MET A 46 -10.86 -3.22 9.56
C MET A 46 -11.81 -2.97 10.73
N MET A 47 -13.02 -2.48 10.45
CA MET A 47 -13.97 -2.04 11.46
C MET A 47 -14.46 -3.21 12.31
N GLU A 48 -14.96 -4.25 11.66
CA GLU A 48 -15.50 -5.43 12.33
C GLU A 48 -14.41 -6.18 13.09
N ILE A 49 -13.21 -6.31 12.51
CA ILE A 49 -12.09 -6.99 13.18
C ILE A 49 -11.44 -6.16 14.31
N THR A 50 -11.55 -4.83 14.24
CA THR A 50 -11.19 -3.95 15.38
C THR A 50 -12.17 -4.14 16.53
N ASN A 51 -13.46 -4.25 16.22
CA ASN A 51 -14.55 -4.34 17.19
C ASN A 51 -14.90 -5.80 17.61
N LEU A 52 -14.09 -6.80 17.25
CA LEU A 52 -14.33 -8.23 17.52
C LEU A 52 -14.53 -8.56 19.00
N VAL A 53 -13.73 -7.91 19.82
CA VAL A 53 -13.72 -8.04 21.26
C VAL A 53 -14.27 -6.71 21.74
N ASP A 54 -15.54 -6.67 22.11
CA ASP A 54 -16.03 -5.53 22.89
C ASP A 54 -15.06 -5.36 24.05
N ASN A 55 -14.25 -4.29 24.01
CA ASN A 55 -13.16 -4.00 24.96
C ASN A 55 -13.66 -3.77 26.41
N THR A 56 -14.92 -4.11 26.68
CA THR A 56 -15.64 -3.91 27.94
C THR A 56 -16.43 -5.14 28.41
N ASN A 57 -16.53 -6.24 27.64
CA ASN A 57 -17.37 -7.38 28.03
C ASN A 57 -16.56 -8.67 28.22
N THR A 58 -16.43 -9.09 29.48
CA THR A 58 -15.67 -10.25 29.99
C THR A 58 -16.20 -11.63 29.57
N HIS A 59 -16.97 -11.72 28.51
CA HIS A 59 -17.64 -12.96 28.06
C HIS A 59 -17.41 -13.25 26.57
N PHE A 60 -16.19 -13.05 26.08
CA PHE A 60 -15.83 -13.68 24.81
C PHE A 60 -15.87 -15.21 24.99
N HIS A 61 -16.57 -15.90 24.11
CA HIS A 61 -16.85 -17.34 24.24
C HIS A 61 -15.54 -18.14 24.37
N SER A 62 -15.45 -19.06 25.33
CA SER A 62 -14.21 -19.79 25.61
C SER A 62 -13.83 -20.80 24.52
N ASP A 63 -14.80 -21.27 23.74
CA ASP A 63 -14.57 -22.20 22.62
C ASP A 63 -13.81 -21.54 21.45
N ILE A 64 -12.58 -21.98 21.25
CA ILE A 64 -11.69 -21.50 20.19
C ILE A 64 -12.23 -21.71 18.78
N ILE A 65 -13.01 -22.77 18.54
CA ILE A 65 -13.61 -23.04 17.23
C ILE A 65 -14.62 -21.95 16.91
N PHE A 66 -15.53 -21.68 17.84
CA PHE A 66 -16.50 -20.60 17.72
C PHE A 66 -15.82 -19.24 17.50
N ARG A 67 -14.76 -18.94 18.26
CA ARG A 67 -14.01 -17.67 18.14
C ARG A 67 -13.43 -17.48 16.74
N LYS A 68 -12.83 -18.52 16.16
CA LYS A 68 -12.27 -18.48 14.81
C LYS A 68 -13.34 -18.35 13.73
N SER A 69 -14.47 -19.05 13.85
CA SER A 69 -15.60 -18.90 12.93
C SER A 69 -16.26 -17.52 13.02
N TYR A 70 -16.38 -16.97 14.23
CA TYR A 70 -16.87 -15.61 14.44
C TYR A 70 -15.92 -14.58 13.82
N PHE A 71 -14.61 -14.76 14.01
CA PHE A 71 -13.58 -13.96 13.36
C PHE A 71 -13.70 -13.97 11.84
N GLU A 72 -13.79 -15.16 11.24
CA GLU A 72 -13.94 -15.33 9.79
C GLU A 72 -15.12 -14.51 9.25
N ARG A 73 -16.29 -14.62 9.91
CA ARG A 73 -17.49 -13.90 9.51
C ARG A 73 -17.29 -12.38 9.55
N ARG A 74 -16.66 -11.87 10.60
CA ARG A 74 -16.36 -10.43 10.76
C ARG A 74 -15.37 -9.94 9.72
N LEU A 75 -14.34 -10.72 9.44
CA LEU A 75 -13.37 -10.44 8.39
C LEU A 75 -14.02 -10.38 7.00
N ILE A 76 -14.95 -11.30 6.69
CA ILE A 76 -15.67 -11.28 5.41
C ILE A 76 -16.45 -9.97 5.21
N TYR A 77 -17.05 -9.42 6.26
CA TYR A 77 -17.73 -8.11 6.19
C TYR A 77 -16.76 -6.97 5.86
N ASP A 78 -15.63 -6.90 6.58
CA ASP A 78 -14.60 -5.87 6.35
C ASP A 78 -14.00 -5.97 4.93
N VAL A 79 -13.73 -7.19 4.47
CA VAL A 79 -13.17 -7.45 3.14
C VAL A 79 -14.17 -7.09 2.03
N GLY A 80 -15.46 -7.40 2.20
CA GLY A 80 -16.52 -6.99 1.27
C GLY A 80 -16.64 -5.46 1.21
N ALA A 81 -16.66 -4.80 2.37
CA ALA A 81 -16.68 -3.35 2.46
C ALA A 81 -15.44 -2.70 1.83
N GLU A 82 -14.25 -3.27 2.00
CA GLU A 82 -13.03 -2.83 1.34
C GLU A 82 -13.19 -2.86 -0.19
N GLY A 83 -13.67 -3.98 -0.74
CA GLY A 83 -13.92 -4.12 -2.17
C GLY A 83 -14.89 -3.07 -2.71
N ASP A 84 -16.00 -2.85 -2.01
CA ASP A 84 -17.00 -1.83 -2.36
C ASP A 84 -16.41 -0.41 -2.35
N LEU A 85 -15.63 -0.07 -1.31
CA LEU A 85 -15.01 1.24 -1.15
C LEU A 85 -13.93 1.48 -2.21
N LEU A 86 -13.16 0.45 -2.57
CA LEU A 86 -12.20 0.52 -3.68
C LEU A 86 -12.91 0.71 -5.03
N LEU A 87 -14.02 0.01 -5.29
CA LEU A 87 -14.79 0.24 -6.52
C LEU A 87 -15.30 1.68 -6.61
N LYS A 88 -15.78 2.25 -5.49
CA LYS A 88 -16.19 3.66 -5.42
C LYS A 88 -15.04 4.62 -5.69
N LYS A 89 -13.84 4.36 -5.15
CA LYS A 89 -12.61 5.14 -5.42
C LYS A 89 -12.34 5.28 -6.93
N TYR A 90 -12.64 4.24 -7.69
CA TYR A 90 -12.50 4.23 -9.14
C TYR A 90 -13.78 4.64 -9.88
N ASN A 91 -14.69 5.39 -9.25
CA ASN A 91 -15.94 5.87 -9.86
C ASN A 91 -16.81 4.72 -10.43
N ASN A 92 -16.80 3.56 -9.78
CA ASN A 92 -17.45 2.33 -10.24
C ASN A 92 -16.94 1.82 -11.61
N VAL A 93 -15.73 2.22 -12.00
CA VAL A 93 -15.06 1.72 -13.20
C VAL A 93 -14.29 0.44 -12.88
N TYR A 94 -14.62 -0.62 -13.60
CA TYR A 94 -13.99 -1.93 -13.50
C TYR A 94 -12.67 -1.97 -14.29
N SER A 95 -11.57 -1.55 -13.67
CA SER A 95 -10.26 -1.39 -14.31
C SER A 95 -9.21 -2.40 -13.82
N GLU A 96 -8.04 -2.42 -14.48
CA GLU A 96 -6.87 -3.15 -13.98
C GLU A 96 -6.36 -2.57 -12.65
N ASP A 97 -6.39 -1.24 -12.50
CA ASP A 97 -5.96 -0.57 -11.27
C ASP A 97 -6.86 -0.94 -10.08
N LEU A 98 -8.18 -1.04 -10.28
CA LEU A 98 -9.08 -1.59 -9.26
C LEU A 98 -8.65 -3.01 -8.86
N CYS A 99 -8.33 -3.87 -9.83
CA CYS A 99 -7.90 -5.24 -9.55
C CYS A 99 -6.58 -5.28 -8.76
N LYS A 100 -5.64 -4.36 -9.04
CA LYS A 100 -4.39 -4.22 -8.28
C LYS A 100 -4.65 -3.78 -6.83
N ASP A 101 -5.46 -2.76 -6.60
CA ASP A 101 -5.81 -2.30 -5.25
C ASP A 101 -6.53 -3.38 -4.43
N ILE A 102 -7.41 -4.17 -5.06
CA ILE A 102 -8.07 -5.32 -4.44
C ILE A 102 -7.03 -6.37 -4.01
N LYS A 103 -6.07 -6.69 -4.89
CA LYS A 103 -5.00 -7.65 -4.58
C LYS A 103 -4.11 -7.15 -3.43
N TRP A 104 -3.67 -5.89 -3.48
CA TRP A 104 -2.85 -5.31 -2.42
C TRP A 104 -3.55 -5.31 -1.07
N SER A 105 -4.85 -4.95 -1.05
CA SER A 105 -5.64 -4.93 0.17
C SER A 105 -5.88 -6.34 0.73
N LEU A 106 -6.22 -7.32 -0.12
CA LEU A 106 -6.32 -8.71 0.29
C LEU A 106 -5.03 -9.23 0.93
N GLN A 107 -3.89 -8.92 0.31
CA GLN A 107 -2.61 -9.40 0.80
C GLN A 107 -2.21 -8.71 2.11
N ASP A 108 -2.57 -7.44 2.30
CA ASP A 108 -2.41 -6.75 3.59
C ASP A 108 -3.31 -7.34 4.68
N PHE A 109 -4.57 -7.71 4.38
CA PHE A 109 -5.36 -8.51 5.32
C PHE A 109 -4.62 -9.80 5.70
N GLY A 110 -4.01 -10.47 4.73
CA GLY A 110 -3.19 -11.64 4.98
C GLY A 110 -2.05 -11.40 5.95
N ASP A 111 -1.27 -10.34 5.77
CA ASP A 111 -0.17 -9.99 6.67
C ASP A 111 -0.66 -9.57 8.06
N ILE A 112 -1.81 -8.88 8.16
CA ILE A 112 -2.45 -8.59 9.46
C ILE A 112 -2.81 -9.91 10.17
N ILE A 113 -3.45 -10.84 9.46
CA ILE A 113 -3.88 -12.13 10.00
C ILE A 113 -2.69 -13.00 10.39
N MET A 114 -1.61 -13.01 9.59
CA MET A 114 -0.41 -13.78 9.85
C MET A 114 0.51 -13.15 10.90
N GLY A 115 0.32 -11.87 11.24
CA GLY A 115 1.16 -11.13 12.18
C GLY A 115 2.46 -10.64 11.56
N THR A 116 2.46 -10.39 10.25
CA THR A 116 3.61 -9.96 9.46
C THR A 116 3.44 -8.57 8.84
N ASP A 117 2.32 -7.88 9.16
CA ASP A 117 2.07 -6.50 8.74
C ASP A 117 3.05 -5.49 9.35
N MET A 118 3.54 -4.57 8.52
CA MET A 118 4.57 -3.60 8.88
C MET A 118 4.01 -2.26 9.40
N GLU A 119 2.71 -1.99 9.21
CA GLU A 119 2.11 -0.71 9.62
C GLU A 119 1.98 -0.64 11.14
N GLY A 120 1.32 -1.62 11.79
CA GLY A 120 1.35 -1.81 13.25
C GLY A 120 1.22 -0.54 14.11
N ILE A 121 0.32 0.38 13.75
CA ILE A 121 0.00 1.58 14.55
C ILE A 121 -1.52 1.69 14.79
N GLY A 122 -1.92 2.45 15.81
CA GLY A 122 -3.33 2.77 16.06
C GLY A 122 -4.22 1.52 16.14
N TYR A 123 -5.28 1.48 15.32
CA TYR A 123 -6.23 0.37 15.27
C TYR A 123 -5.61 -0.97 14.87
N SER A 124 -4.54 -1.00 14.08
CA SER A 124 -3.89 -2.27 13.74
C SER A 124 -3.22 -2.95 14.94
N LEU A 125 -2.82 -2.21 15.98
CA LEU A 125 -2.39 -2.80 17.24
C LEU A 125 -3.56 -3.43 18.01
N VAL A 126 -4.75 -2.84 17.93
CA VAL A 126 -5.98 -3.40 18.53
C VAL A 126 -6.34 -4.71 17.83
N VAL A 127 -6.31 -4.73 16.49
CA VAL A 127 -6.54 -5.93 15.70
C VAL A 127 -5.53 -7.02 16.04
N GLU A 128 -4.24 -6.71 16.15
CA GLU A 128 -3.22 -7.68 16.56
C GLU A 128 -3.52 -8.26 17.95
N ASN A 129 -3.95 -7.44 18.91
CA ASN A 129 -4.33 -7.94 20.23
C ASN A 129 -5.58 -8.85 20.20
N ASN A 130 -6.57 -8.51 19.37
CA ASN A 130 -7.75 -9.36 19.15
C ASN A 130 -7.34 -10.71 18.57
N LEU A 131 -6.44 -10.72 17.58
CA LEU A 131 -5.91 -11.94 16.98
C LEU A 131 -5.11 -12.78 18.00
N ARG A 132 -4.28 -12.16 18.84
CA ARG A 132 -3.61 -12.87 19.95
C ARG A 132 -4.58 -13.48 20.95
N SER A 133 -5.69 -12.81 21.21
CA SER A 133 -6.73 -13.37 22.07
C SER A 133 -7.34 -14.64 21.44
N ILE A 134 -7.60 -14.62 20.12
CA ILE A 134 -8.24 -15.72 19.38
C ILE A 134 -7.30 -16.91 19.15
N PHE A 135 -6.07 -16.64 18.70
CA PHE A 135 -5.11 -17.65 18.26
C PHE A 135 -4.07 -18.01 19.33
N GLY A 136 -3.99 -17.23 20.42
CA GLY A 136 -2.95 -17.34 21.43
C GLY A 136 -1.68 -16.55 21.10
N THR A 137 -0.62 -16.80 21.87
CA THR A 137 0.68 -16.12 21.74
C THR A 137 1.81 -17.14 21.61
N GLY A 138 2.91 -16.74 20.96
CA GLY A 138 4.10 -17.58 20.77
C GLY A 138 4.11 -18.32 19.43
N THR A 139 5.14 -19.12 19.20
CA THR A 139 5.42 -19.74 17.89
C THR A 139 4.31 -20.66 17.38
N SER A 140 3.62 -21.38 18.27
CA SER A 140 2.48 -22.22 17.87
C SER A 140 1.32 -21.38 17.33
N ALA A 141 1.05 -20.23 17.94
CA ALA A 141 0.01 -19.30 17.50
C ALA A 141 0.36 -18.65 16.15
N GLU A 142 1.63 -18.30 15.93
CA GLU A 142 2.10 -17.79 14.63
C GLU A 142 1.91 -18.82 13.50
N LEU A 143 2.23 -20.10 13.76
CA LEU A 143 2.01 -21.18 12.81
C LEU A 143 0.52 -21.43 12.54
N ASP A 144 -0.30 -21.38 13.60
CA ASP A 144 -1.75 -21.54 13.51
C ASP A 144 -2.40 -20.40 12.70
N ARG A 145 -2.00 -19.14 12.92
CA ARG A 145 -2.43 -17.98 12.12
C ARG A 145 -2.09 -18.14 10.63
N LYS A 146 -0.85 -18.56 10.33
CA LYS A 146 -0.41 -18.84 8.94
C LYS A 146 -1.20 -19.97 8.30
N LYS A 147 -1.45 -21.06 9.03
CA LYS A 147 -2.27 -22.17 8.57
C LYS A 147 -3.70 -21.71 8.29
N TRP A 148 -4.32 -21.04 9.25
CA TRP A 148 -5.67 -20.51 9.13
C TRP A 148 -5.82 -19.61 7.90
N TRP A 149 -4.91 -18.66 7.69
CA TRP A 149 -4.97 -17.81 6.50
C TRP A 149 -4.77 -18.60 5.20
N ASN A 150 -3.87 -19.60 5.17
CA ASN A 150 -3.71 -20.47 4.00
C ASN A 150 -4.98 -21.27 3.67
N ASP A 151 -5.71 -21.71 4.68
CA ASP A 151 -6.95 -22.48 4.53
C ASP A 151 -8.12 -21.60 4.03
N HIS A 152 -8.17 -20.30 4.41
CA HIS A 152 -9.34 -19.43 4.15
C HIS A 152 -9.12 -18.33 3.10
N LYS A 153 -7.88 -17.99 2.72
CA LYS A 153 -7.59 -16.86 1.80
C LYS A 153 -8.36 -16.89 0.48
N LYS A 154 -8.67 -18.09 -0.04
CA LYS A 154 -9.46 -18.25 -1.28
C LYS A 154 -10.90 -17.83 -1.10
N ASP A 155 -11.50 -18.16 0.05
CA ASP A 155 -12.89 -17.81 0.32
C ASP A 155 -13.02 -16.33 0.67
N ILE A 156 -12.00 -15.78 1.34
CA ILE A 156 -11.89 -14.33 1.59
C ILE A 156 -11.73 -13.56 0.27
N TRP A 157 -10.89 -14.04 -0.66
CA TRP A 157 -10.80 -13.49 -2.01
C TRP A 157 -12.14 -13.52 -2.75
N LYS A 158 -12.83 -14.67 -2.74
CA LYS A 158 -14.16 -14.80 -3.36
C LYS A 158 -15.15 -13.81 -2.75
N ALA A 159 -15.17 -13.65 -1.43
CA ALA A 159 -16.04 -12.69 -0.77
C ALA A 159 -15.78 -11.25 -1.24
N MET A 160 -14.51 -10.84 -1.31
CA MET A 160 -14.11 -9.52 -1.82
C MET A 160 -14.60 -9.29 -3.26
N ILE A 161 -14.34 -10.26 -4.14
CA ILE A 161 -14.69 -10.18 -5.56
C ILE A 161 -16.21 -10.22 -5.78
N LEU A 162 -16.93 -11.03 -4.99
CA LEU A 162 -18.39 -11.10 -5.07
C LEU A 162 -19.03 -9.76 -4.71
N SER A 163 -18.57 -9.10 -3.64
CA SER A 163 -19.08 -7.76 -3.26
C SER A 163 -18.95 -6.75 -4.40
N VAL A 164 -17.78 -6.73 -5.06
CA VAL A 164 -17.50 -5.85 -6.21
C VAL A 164 -18.35 -6.20 -7.43
N LYS A 165 -18.53 -7.50 -7.73
CA LYS A 165 -19.34 -7.97 -8.87
C LYS A 165 -20.84 -7.78 -8.66
N GLU A 166 -21.31 -7.82 -7.42
CA GLU A 166 -22.73 -7.61 -7.14
C GLU A 166 -23.22 -6.21 -7.52
N LYS A 167 -22.33 -5.20 -7.53
CA LYS A 167 -22.65 -3.84 -8.00
C LYS A 167 -22.93 -3.77 -9.51
N ASN A 168 -22.37 -4.68 -10.29
CA ASN A 168 -22.67 -4.84 -11.71
C ASN A 168 -22.46 -6.29 -12.14
N ARG A 169 -23.53 -7.09 -12.02
CA ARG A 169 -23.53 -8.52 -12.33
C ARG A 169 -23.25 -8.83 -13.81
N TYR A 170 -23.38 -7.84 -14.69
CA TYR A 170 -23.12 -7.97 -16.13
C TYR A 170 -21.69 -7.58 -16.54
N SER A 171 -20.88 -7.11 -15.59
CA SER A 171 -19.49 -6.76 -15.86
C SER A 171 -18.69 -7.99 -16.32
N ALA A 172 -18.06 -7.89 -17.50
CA ALA A 172 -17.10 -8.88 -17.98
C ALA A 172 -15.74 -8.79 -17.26
N TRP A 173 -15.62 -7.89 -16.28
CA TRP A 173 -14.38 -7.68 -15.53
C TRP A 173 -13.94 -8.94 -14.80
N ASN A 174 -12.69 -9.32 -15.07
CA ASN A 174 -12.07 -10.48 -14.50
C ASN A 174 -10.78 -10.06 -13.80
N CYS A 175 -10.88 -9.86 -12.48
CA CYS A 175 -9.70 -9.84 -11.64
C CYS A 175 -9.32 -11.28 -11.32
N LYS A 176 -8.28 -11.79 -12.00
CA LYS A 176 -7.83 -13.17 -11.84
C LYS A 176 -7.33 -13.39 -10.42
N GLU A 177 -7.83 -14.44 -9.78
CA GLU A 177 -7.27 -14.98 -8.55
C GLU A 177 -5.80 -15.30 -8.80
N ASP A 178 -4.92 -14.60 -8.08
CA ASP A 178 -3.50 -14.92 -8.12
C ASP A 178 -3.26 -15.97 -7.05
N VAL A 179 -3.13 -17.25 -7.42
CA VAL A 179 -3.11 -18.39 -6.48
C VAL A 179 -1.91 -18.32 -5.50
N GLN A 180 -0.98 -17.38 -5.69
CA GLN A 180 0.18 -17.12 -4.83
C GLN A 180 -0.05 -16.09 -3.70
N ILE A 181 -1.28 -15.92 -3.20
CA ILE A 181 -1.68 -14.88 -2.21
C ILE A 181 -0.72 -14.72 -0.99
N ASN A 182 0.14 -15.70 -0.65
CA ASN A 182 0.95 -15.70 0.58
C ASN A 182 2.47 -15.83 0.43
N VAL A 183 3.02 -15.90 -0.78
CA VAL A 183 4.46 -16.20 -0.92
C VAL A 183 5.30 -14.94 -0.93
N GLU A 184 4.74 -13.80 -1.33
CA GLU A 184 5.50 -12.56 -1.50
C GLU A 184 5.45 -11.70 -0.21
N PRO A 185 6.60 -11.34 0.38
CA PRO A 185 6.66 -10.48 1.57
C PRO A 185 6.01 -9.11 1.34
N GLN A 186 5.39 -8.53 2.36
CA GLN A 186 4.65 -7.26 2.22
C GLN A 186 5.48 -6.13 1.60
N ILE A 187 6.77 -6.01 1.94
CA ILE A 187 7.64 -4.97 1.36
C ILE A 187 7.81 -5.10 -0.15
N TYR A 188 7.80 -6.33 -0.69
CA TYR A 188 7.92 -6.52 -2.14
C TYR A 188 6.68 -5.98 -2.84
N ARG A 189 5.50 -6.26 -2.29
CA ARG A 189 4.21 -5.81 -2.82
C ARG A 189 4.05 -4.31 -2.73
N TRP A 190 4.48 -3.72 -1.61
CA TRP A 190 4.49 -2.27 -1.45
C TRP A 190 5.48 -1.58 -2.40
N ILE A 191 6.60 -2.20 -2.76
CA ILE A 191 7.47 -1.69 -3.84
C ILE A 191 6.77 -1.72 -5.20
N ARG A 192 5.99 -2.77 -5.50
CA ARG A 192 5.17 -2.83 -6.72
C ARG A 192 4.13 -1.70 -6.74
N GLU A 193 3.41 -1.51 -5.64
CA GLU A 193 2.41 -0.45 -5.46
C GLU A 193 3.06 0.94 -5.62
N TRP A 194 4.16 1.19 -4.89
CA TRP A 194 4.92 2.44 -4.95
C TRP A 194 5.44 2.73 -6.35
N GLY A 195 5.96 1.72 -7.05
CA GLY A 195 6.45 1.87 -8.42
C GLY A 195 5.35 2.32 -9.39
N ARG A 196 4.13 1.80 -9.24
CA ARG A 196 2.98 2.24 -10.06
C ARG A 196 2.57 3.67 -9.72
N ASP A 197 2.60 4.05 -8.44
CA ASP A 197 2.32 5.42 -8.02
C ASP A 197 3.36 6.39 -8.57
N TYR A 198 4.65 6.07 -8.39
CA TYR A 198 5.76 6.85 -8.94
C TYR A 198 5.60 7.07 -10.45
N MET A 199 5.33 6.03 -11.24
CA MET A 199 5.19 6.17 -12.69
C MET A 199 3.99 7.02 -13.11
N SER A 200 2.88 6.93 -12.36
CA SER A 200 1.69 7.74 -12.61
C SER A 200 1.98 9.21 -12.31
N GLU A 201 2.53 9.49 -11.13
CA GLU A 201 2.85 10.84 -10.68
C GLU A 201 3.96 11.49 -11.51
N PHE A 202 5.00 10.74 -11.88
CA PHE A 202 6.10 11.23 -12.70
C PHE A 202 5.62 11.76 -14.04
N ARG A 203 4.67 11.08 -14.69
CA ARG A 203 4.06 11.56 -15.95
C ARG A 203 3.36 12.91 -15.76
N GLU A 204 2.59 13.06 -14.69
CA GLU A 204 1.91 14.32 -14.37
C GLU A 204 2.90 15.45 -14.04
N GLN A 205 3.96 15.14 -13.30
CA GLN A 205 5.00 16.11 -12.95
C GLN A 205 5.78 16.58 -14.17
N ARG A 206 6.10 15.66 -15.10
CA ARG A 206 6.70 16.02 -16.40
C ARG A 206 5.80 16.90 -17.24
N ARG A 207 4.49 16.61 -17.27
CA ARG A 207 3.50 17.44 -17.99
C ARG A 207 3.48 18.86 -17.41
N LYS A 208 3.41 19.00 -16.08
CA LYS A 208 3.43 20.30 -15.39
C LYS A 208 4.72 21.08 -15.67
N LEU A 209 5.87 20.42 -15.64
CA LEU A 209 7.16 21.06 -15.99
C LEU A 209 7.17 21.56 -17.42
N ASN A 210 6.80 20.72 -18.39
CA ASN A 210 6.74 21.12 -19.80
C ASN A 210 5.81 22.31 -19.97
N GLU A 211 4.56 22.24 -19.51
CA GLU A 211 3.58 23.32 -19.67
C GLU A 211 4.03 24.67 -19.10
N LYS A 212 4.86 24.67 -18.06
CA LYS A 212 5.35 25.90 -17.40
C LYS A 212 6.71 26.38 -17.90
N CYS A 213 7.46 25.53 -18.58
CA CYS A 213 8.83 25.80 -19.02
C CYS A 213 9.03 25.72 -20.55
N GLU A 214 8.02 25.32 -21.33
CA GLU A 214 8.10 25.06 -22.77
C GLU A 214 8.00 26.32 -23.65
N ASP A 215 7.90 27.53 -23.09
CA ASP A 215 7.95 28.79 -23.85
C ASP A 215 9.36 29.04 -24.44
N LYS A 216 9.65 28.31 -25.51
CA LYS A 216 10.90 28.31 -26.30
C LYS A 216 11.00 29.48 -27.30
N LEU A 217 10.04 30.41 -27.31
CA LEU A 217 9.91 31.31 -28.45
C LEU A 217 10.74 32.59 -28.40
N TYR A 218 11.41 32.94 -27.30
CA TYR A 218 12.13 34.24 -27.28
C TYR A 218 13.39 34.35 -26.41
N TYR A 219 13.79 33.30 -25.69
CA TYR A 219 14.76 33.46 -24.62
C TYR A 219 15.88 32.41 -24.67
N SER A 220 17.12 32.85 -24.41
CA SER A 220 18.25 31.95 -24.16
C SER A 220 17.95 31.05 -22.95
N THR A 221 18.59 29.89 -22.86
CA THR A 221 18.50 28.95 -21.72
C THR A 221 18.65 29.64 -20.35
N MET A 222 19.40 30.74 -20.29
CA MET A 222 19.60 31.56 -19.09
C MET A 222 18.32 32.26 -18.58
N LEU A 223 17.36 32.56 -19.45
CA LEU A 223 16.13 33.29 -19.08
C LEU A 223 15.01 32.35 -18.59
N ILE A 224 14.98 31.08 -19.03
CA ILE A 224 13.98 30.08 -18.59
C ILE A 224 14.02 29.92 -17.06
N CYS A 225 15.23 29.91 -16.50
CA CYS A 225 15.48 29.90 -15.05
C CYS A 225 14.97 31.13 -14.29
N THR A 226 14.86 32.27 -14.98
CA THR A 226 14.38 33.52 -14.37
C THR A 226 12.88 33.70 -14.53
N LEU A 227 12.21 32.88 -15.36
CA LEU A 227 10.75 32.94 -15.52
C LEU A 227 10.09 32.40 -14.24
N PRO A 228 9.33 33.23 -13.50
CA PRO A 228 8.70 32.80 -12.25
C PRO A 228 7.82 31.55 -12.39
N PRO A 229 7.03 31.36 -13.47
CA PRO A 229 6.25 30.14 -13.66
C PRO A 229 7.11 28.87 -13.75
N CYS A 230 8.20 28.91 -14.52
CA CYS A 230 9.08 27.75 -14.68
C CYS A 230 9.88 27.47 -13.40
N ASN A 231 10.44 28.51 -12.77
CA ASN A 231 11.19 28.36 -11.52
C ASN A 231 10.31 27.76 -10.40
N ASN A 232 9.05 28.20 -10.28
CA ASN A 232 8.12 27.61 -9.32
C ASN A 232 7.77 26.16 -9.66
N ALA A 233 7.60 25.82 -10.94
CA ALA A 233 7.38 24.44 -11.36
C ALA A 233 8.59 23.54 -11.04
N CYS A 234 9.81 24.03 -11.25
CA CYS A 234 11.04 23.34 -10.85
C CYS A 234 11.13 23.12 -9.34
N LYS A 235 10.77 24.12 -8.51
CA LYS A 235 10.73 23.95 -7.05
C LYS A 235 9.71 22.90 -6.61
N SER A 236 8.50 22.92 -7.16
CA SER A 236 7.48 21.89 -6.88
C SER A 236 7.93 20.50 -7.33
N TYR A 237 8.59 20.40 -8.48
CA TYR A 237 9.17 19.14 -8.93
C TYR A 237 10.29 18.66 -7.98
N ASP A 238 11.17 19.57 -7.55
CA ASP A 238 12.25 19.29 -6.61
C ASP A 238 11.74 18.74 -5.28
N GLU A 239 10.72 19.38 -4.70
CA GLU A 239 10.07 18.92 -3.47
C GLU A 239 9.49 17.52 -3.64
N TRP A 240 8.75 17.30 -4.74
CA TRP A 240 8.16 16.01 -5.06
C TRP A 240 9.20 14.91 -5.26
N ILE A 241 10.20 15.10 -6.14
CA ILE A 241 11.19 14.06 -6.47
C ILE A 241 12.11 13.78 -5.28
N THR A 242 12.38 14.79 -4.43
CA THR A 242 13.11 14.59 -3.16
C THR A 242 12.31 13.70 -2.21
N GLY A 243 10.98 13.91 -2.12
CA GLY A 243 10.08 13.02 -1.38
C GLY A 243 10.11 11.58 -1.90
N LYS A 244 10.01 11.40 -3.23
CA LYS A 244 10.07 10.08 -3.87
C LYS A 244 11.41 9.39 -3.66
N LYS A 245 12.52 10.12 -3.74
CA LYS A 245 13.83 9.59 -3.41
C LYS A 245 13.90 9.06 -1.99
N LYS A 246 13.43 9.85 -1.01
CA LYS A 246 13.38 9.41 0.40
C LYS A 246 12.54 8.13 0.57
N GLN A 247 11.38 8.06 -0.08
CA GLN A 247 10.53 6.86 -0.04
C GLN A 247 11.24 5.64 -0.63
N TRP A 248 11.86 5.79 -1.82
CA TRP A 248 12.61 4.72 -2.47
C TRP A 248 13.77 4.21 -1.60
N ASP A 249 14.55 5.12 -1.03
CA ASP A 249 15.69 4.78 -0.17
C ASP A 249 15.22 3.97 1.06
N VAL A 250 14.09 4.33 1.68
CA VAL A 250 13.51 3.59 2.82
C VAL A 250 12.98 2.22 2.38
N LEU A 251 12.18 2.16 1.32
CA LEU A 251 11.56 0.91 0.85
C LEU A 251 12.62 -0.10 0.37
N SER A 252 13.61 0.35 -0.40
CA SER A 252 14.70 -0.50 -0.90
C SER A 252 15.62 -1.00 0.23
N THR A 253 15.86 -0.17 1.26
CA THR A 253 16.58 -0.59 2.47
C THR A 253 15.78 -1.64 3.23
N LYS A 254 14.48 -1.43 3.43
CA LYS A 254 13.60 -2.41 4.10
C LYS A 254 13.58 -3.74 3.36
N PHE A 255 13.47 -3.70 2.03
CA PHE A 255 13.55 -4.89 1.18
C PHE A 255 14.84 -5.68 1.44
N SER A 256 15.99 -4.99 1.47
CA SER A 256 17.30 -5.62 1.67
C SER A 256 17.38 -6.33 3.04
N SER A 257 16.86 -5.70 4.08
CA SER A 257 16.76 -6.27 5.44
C SER A 257 15.85 -7.49 5.49
N VAL A 258 14.65 -7.42 4.90
CA VAL A 258 13.68 -8.53 4.87
C VAL A 258 14.24 -9.72 4.08
N LYS A 259 14.82 -9.45 2.91
CA LYS A 259 15.42 -10.49 2.07
C LYS A 259 16.55 -11.23 2.81
N LYS A 260 17.43 -10.51 3.50
CA LYS A 260 18.51 -11.10 4.31
C LYS A 260 17.96 -11.99 5.43
N ALA A 261 16.88 -11.57 6.09
CA ALA A 261 16.27 -12.32 7.19
C ALA A 261 15.60 -13.62 6.71
N GLN A 262 14.98 -13.59 5.53
CA GLN A 262 14.21 -14.74 5.02
C GLN A 262 15.09 -15.86 4.46
N LYS A 263 16.34 -15.59 4.05
CA LYS A 263 17.20 -16.56 3.34
C LYS A 263 16.51 -17.22 2.12
N ILE A 264 15.47 -16.57 1.57
CA ILE A 264 14.73 -17.09 0.42
C ILE A 264 15.49 -16.67 -0.84
N GLU A 265 15.96 -17.66 -1.60
CA GLU A 265 16.30 -17.46 -3.01
C GLU A 265 15.00 -17.39 -3.79
N THR A 266 14.35 -16.22 -3.82
CA THR A 266 13.31 -15.98 -4.82
C THR A 266 14.01 -15.95 -6.17
N GLU A 267 13.80 -16.99 -6.99
CA GLU A 267 14.30 -17.04 -8.35
C GLU A 267 13.96 -15.70 -9.03
N ASN A 268 15.00 -14.99 -9.51
CA ASN A 268 14.90 -13.76 -10.30
C ASN A 268 14.60 -12.43 -9.57
N ILE A 269 14.66 -12.35 -8.23
CA ILE A 269 14.60 -11.05 -7.51
C ILE A 269 15.88 -10.87 -6.69
N ALA A 270 16.89 -10.23 -7.27
CA ALA A 270 18.17 -9.94 -6.61
C ALA A 270 18.10 -8.64 -5.79
N THR A 271 17.46 -7.63 -6.34
CA THR A 271 17.40 -6.26 -5.82
C THR A 271 15.97 -5.72 -5.83
N ALA A 272 15.72 -4.61 -5.14
CA ALA A 272 14.43 -3.92 -5.20
C ALA A 272 14.10 -3.45 -6.63
N TYR A 273 15.10 -3.13 -7.46
CA TYR A 273 14.90 -2.77 -8.86
C TYR A 273 14.31 -3.91 -9.69
N ASP A 274 14.59 -5.17 -9.35
CA ASP A 274 14.03 -6.31 -10.08
C ASP A 274 12.52 -6.43 -9.87
N ILE A 275 12.02 -5.99 -8.71
CA ILE A 275 10.58 -5.88 -8.47
C ILE A 275 9.96 -4.83 -9.41
N LEU A 276 10.59 -3.67 -9.54
CA LEU A 276 10.14 -2.63 -10.46
C LEU A 276 10.20 -3.10 -11.92
N LYS A 277 11.25 -3.80 -12.34
CA LYS A 277 11.36 -4.41 -13.68
C LYS A 277 10.24 -5.40 -13.97
N GLN A 278 9.83 -6.19 -12.99
CA GLN A 278 8.74 -7.15 -13.14
C GLN A 278 7.36 -6.47 -13.18
N GLU A 279 7.14 -5.43 -12.37
CA GLU A 279 5.83 -4.78 -12.27
C GLU A 279 5.59 -3.72 -13.37
N LEU A 280 6.63 -2.99 -13.77
CA LEU A 280 6.52 -1.82 -14.63
C LEU A 280 7.03 -2.12 -16.04
N ASN A 281 6.12 -2.11 -17.01
CA ASN A 281 6.46 -2.34 -18.41
C ASN A 281 7.42 -1.24 -18.93
N GLY A 282 8.53 -1.66 -19.52
CA GLY A 282 9.55 -0.76 -20.07
C GLY A 282 10.43 -0.07 -19.02
N PHE A 283 10.42 -0.53 -17.76
CA PHE A 283 11.28 0.03 -16.72
C PHE A 283 12.77 -0.13 -17.05
N ASN A 284 13.52 0.95 -16.92
CA ASN A 284 14.97 0.98 -17.07
C ASN A 284 15.60 1.56 -15.80
N GLU A 285 16.44 0.77 -15.15
CA GLU A 285 17.08 1.13 -13.88
C GLU A 285 17.98 2.37 -14.00
N VAL A 286 18.77 2.49 -15.07
CA VAL A 286 19.64 3.64 -15.30
C VAL A 286 18.83 4.92 -15.51
N THR A 287 17.74 4.82 -16.28
CA THR A 287 16.81 5.95 -16.48
C THR A 287 16.18 6.36 -15.15
N PHE A 288 15.64 5.40 -14.39
CA PHE A 288 15.04 5.66 -13.08
C PHE A 288 16.04 6.30 -12.10
N GLU A 289 17.27 5.80 -12.04
CA GLU A 289 18.32 6.39 -11.19
C GLU A 289 18.67 7.81 -11.60
N ASN A 290 18.67 8.12 -12.90
CA ASN A 290 18.85 9.49 -13.35
C ASN A 290 17.67 10.38 -12.96
N GLU A 291 16.44 9.91 -13.11
CA GLU A 291 15.22 10.66 -12.76
C GLU A 291 15.16 10.95 -11.24
N ILE A 292 15.28 9.91 -10.40
CA ILE A 292 15.14 10.04 -8.95
C ILE A 292 16.27 10.84 -8.30
N ASN A 293 17.43 10.92 -8.97
CA ASN A 293 18.56 11.74 -8.52
C ASN A 293 18.70 13.07 -9.27
N LYS A 294 17.69 13.48 -10.05
CA LYS A 294 17.66 14.78 -10.75
C LYS A 294 18.81 14.99 -11.74
N ARG A 295 19.18 13.93 -12.46
CA ARG A 295 20.24 13.90 -13.49
C ARG A 295 19.68 13.58 -14.87
N ASP A 296 18.36 13.41 -14.99
CA ASP A 296 17.72 13.16 -16.26
C ASP A 296 17.74 14.40 -17.16
N LYS A 297 17.59 14.17 -18.47
CA LYS A 297 17.69 15.23 -19.47
C LYS A 297 16.62 16.31 -19.30
N LEU A 298 15.42 15.95 -18.82
CA LEU A 298 14.32 16.89 -18.68
C LEU A 298 14.62 17.88 -17.55
N TYR A 299 15.02 17.35 -16.39
CA TYR A 299 15.39 18.18 -15.24
C TYR A 299 16.59 19.08 -15.57
N ASN A 300 17.64 18.53 -16.18
CA ASN A 300 18.82 19.31 -16.58
C ASN A 300 18.49 20.40 -17.60
N TYR A 301 17.50 20.17 -18.47
CA TYR A 301 17.12 21.14 -19.51
C TYR A 301 16.30 22.31 -18.94
N PHE A 302 15.39 22.05 -17.99
CA PHE A 302 14.47 23.07 -17.50
C PHE A 302 14.88 23.71 -16.17
N CYS A 303 15.53 22.95 -15.28
CA CYS A 303 15.71 23.35 -13.89
C CYS A 303 17.15 23.62 -13.48
N VAL A 304 18.12 23.34 -14.36
CA VAL A 304 19.54 23.65 -14.12
C VAL A 304 19.93 24.90 -14.89
N CYS A 305 20.32 25.93 -14.16
CA CYS A 305 20.77 27.21 -14.71
C CYS A 305 22.29 27.18 -14.78
N ILE A 306 22.84 27.18 -16.00
CA ILE A 306 24.28 27.31 -16.28
C ILE A 306 24.51 28.69 -16.88
#